data_AF-A4CX28-F1
#
_entry.id   AF-A4CX28-F1
#
_cell.length_a   1.000
_cell.length_b   1.000
_cell.length_c   1.000
_cell.angle_alpha   90.00
_cell.angle_beta   90.00
_cell.angle_gamma   90.00
#
_symmetry.space_group_name_H-M   'P 1'
#
loop_
_entity.id
_entity.type
_entity.pdbx_description
1 polymer ?
#
loop_
_entity_poly.entity_id
_entity_poly.type
_entity_poly.pdbx_seq_one_letter_code
_entity_poly.pdbx_strand_id
1 'polypeptide(L)'
;MIECMYNNETDRMVILKCIGEGQFYREKVLMPKELFWFEAPLDSRLEIWRMSTQGQMLHIRADVSDYALNEKSADESPTTSLWAC
;
A
#
# COMPACT_ATOMS: atom_id res chain seq x y z
N MET A 1 -2.91 14.04 -0.48
CA MET A 1 -2.46 12.83 0.26
C MET A 1 -3.52 11.78 0.03
N ILE A 2 -3.14 10.54 -0.20
CA ILE A 2 -4.03 9.39 -0.35
C ILE A 2 -3.68 8.32 0.68
N GLU A 3 -4.68 7.58 1.13
CA GLU A 3 -4.48 6.42 2.00
C GLU A 3 -4.10 5.20 1.18
N CYS A 4 -3.03 4.52 1.60
CA CYS A 4 -2.47 3.39 0.89
C CYS A 4 -2.24 2.22 1.82
N MET A 5 -2.23 1.02 1.24
CA MET A 5 -1.99 -0.21 1.98
C MET A 5 -1.05 -1.12 1.21
N TYR A 6 -0.02 -1.62 1.91
CA TYR A 6 0.87 -2.65 1.40
C TYR A 6 0.92 -3.83 2.37
N ASN A 7 0.75 -5.04 1.85
CA ASN A 7 0.89 -6.28 2.61
C ASN A 7 2.20 -6.97 2.21
N ASN A 8 3.10 -7.20 3.16
CA ASN A 8 4.27 -8.03 2.91
C ASN A 8 3.87 -9.51 2.96
N GLU A 9 3.42 -10.05 1.83
CA GLU A 9 3.01 -11.46 1.73
C GLU A 9 4.18 -12.45 1.75
N THR A 10 5.42 -11.99 1.86
CA THR A 10 6.60 -12.86 1.89
C THR A 10 6.91 -13.37 3.30
N ASP A 11 7.80 -14.36 3.38
CA ASP A 11 8.39 -14.89 4.61
C ASP A 11 9.66 -14.12 5.04
N ARG A 12 9.99 -13.01 4.35
CA ARG A 12 11.20 -12.22 4.57
C ARG A 12 10.85 -10.76 4.86
N MET A 13 11.78 -10.07 5.51
CA MET A 13 11.66 -8.62 5.66
C MET A 13 11.83 -7.92 4.31
N VAL A 14 11.05 -6.84 4.12
CA VAL A 14 11.19 -5.92 3.00
C VAL A 14 11.30 -4.49 3.51
N ILE A 15 11.87 -3.60 2.70
CA ILE A 15 11.91 -2.17 3.00
C ILE A 15 11.01 -1.47 1.99
N LEU A 16 9.97 -0.81 2.48
CA LEU A 16 9.12 0.06 1.69
C LEU A 16 9.66 1.48 1.80
N LYS A 17 9.91 2.12 0.64
CA LYS A 17 10.21 3.55 0.54
C LYS A 17 9.12 4.21 -0.30
N CYS A 18 8.60 5.32 0.20
CA CYS A 18 7.68 6.17 -0.52
C CYS A 18 8.34 7.55 -0.68
N ILE A 19 8.54 7.97 -1.93
CA ILE A 19 9.27 9.18 -2.29
C ILE A 19 8.35 10.05 -3.13
N GLY A 20 8.02 11.25 -2.65
CA GLY A 20 7.14 12.20 -3.34
C GLY A 20 7.78 13.57 -3.51
N GLU A 21 7.04 14.49 -4.12
CA GLU A 21 7.45 15.89 -4.22
C GLU A 21 7.62 16.58 -2.87
N GLY A 22 8.25 17.76 -2.87
CA GLY A 22 8.35 18.59 -1.66
C GLY A 22 9.22 17.97 -0.55
N GLN A 23 10.21 17.15 -0.89
CA GLN A 23 11.04 16.40 0.07
C GLN A 23 10.24 15.37 0.89
N PHE A 24 9.08 14.91 0.40
CA PHE A 24 8.35 13.84 1.04
C PHE A 24 9.14 12.52 0.94
N TYR A 25 9.49 11.97 2.10
CA TYR A 25 10.15 10.67 2.20
C TYR A 25 9.59 9.90 3.39
N ARG A 26 9.13 8.66 3.14
CA ARG A 26 8.69 7.74 4.17
C ARG A 26 9.32 6.38 3.92
N GLU A 27 9.98 5.83 4.93
CA GLU A 27 10.61 4.52 4.86
C GLU A 27 10.17 3.66 6.05
N LYS A 28 9.92 2.37 5.79
CA LYS A 28 9.66 1.39 6.85
C LYS A 28 10.18 0.02 6.47
N VAL A 29 10.83 -0.62 7.44
CA VAL A 29 11.08 -2.07 7.41
C VAL A 29 9.78 -2.78 7.78
N LEU A 30 9.35 -3.69 6.92
CA LEU A 30 8.17 -4.53 7.10
C LEU A 30 8.57 -5.96 7.39
N MET A 31 8.07 -6.48 8.50
CA MET A 31 8.24 -7.86 8.93
C MET A 31 7.51 -8.81 7.98
N PRO A 32 7.87 -10.11 7.96
CA PRO A 32 7.09 -11.11 7.26
C PRO A 32 5.61 -11.04 7.66
N LYS A 33 4.71 -11.05 6.67
CA LYS A 33 3.25 -10.98 6.86
C LYS A 33 2.73 -9.72 7.54
N GLU A 34 3.55 -8.66 7.64
CA GLU A 34 3.10 -7.37 8.17
C GLU A 34 2.28 -6.61 7.12
N LEU A 35 1.13 -6.10 7.56
CA LEU A 35 0.31 -5.15 6.81
C LEU A 35 0.64 -3.73 7.26
N PHE A 36 0.88 -2.84 6.29
CA PHE A 36 1.24 -1.46 6.55
C PHE A 36 0.30 -0.50 5.85
N TRP A 37 -0.37 0.30 6.67
CA TRP A 37 -1.21 1.41 6.25
C TRP A 37 -0.44 2.72 6.37
N PHE A 38 -0.49 3.53 5.31
CA PHE A 38 0.25 4.79 5.26
C PHE A 38 -0.40 5.78 4.30
N GLU A 39 -0.20 7.06 4.59
CA GLU A 39 -0.54 8.15 3.67
C GLU A 39 0.65 8.58 2.82
N ALA A 40 0.39 9.05 1.60
CA ALA A 40 1.40 9.63 0.72
C ALA A 40 0.80 10.69 -0.24
N PRO A 41 1.59 11.65 -0.74
CA PRO A 41 1.23 12.47 -1.90
C PRO A 41 0.88 11.60 -3.11
N LEU A 42 -0.10 12.02 -3.93
CA LEU A 42 -0.66 11.23 -5.04
C LEU A 42 0.39 10.85 -6.11
N ASP A 43 1.33 11.74 -6.32
CA ASP A 43 2.45 11.69 -7.26
C ASP A 43 3.67 10.94 -6.69
N SER A 44 3.56 10.35 -5.50
CA SER A 44 4.68 9.63 -4.90
C SER A 44 4.96 8.31 -5.60
N ARG A 45 6.24 7.97 -5.65
CA ARG A 45 6.73 6.67 -6.08
C ARG A 45 6.90 5.73 -4.89
N LEU A 46 6.39 4.52 -5.02
CA LEU A 46 6.65 3.42 -4.09
C LEU A 46 7.81 2.56 -4.59
N GLU A 47 8.70 2.17 -3.68
CA GLU A 47 9.75 1.20 -3.92
C GLU A 47 9.75 0.12 -2.83
N ILE A 48 9.76 -1.15 -3.25
CA ILE A 48 9.94 -2.28 -2.34
C ILE A 48 11.31 -2.88 -2.57
N TRP A 49 12.12 -2.90 -1.52
CA TRP A 49 13.47 -3.44 -1.52
C TRP A 49 13.50 -4.73 -0.71
N ARG A 50 14.17 -5.75 -1.24
CA ARG A 50 14.38 -7.03 -0.57
C ARG A 50 15.83 -7.17 -0.13
N MET A 51 16.04 -7.85 0.99
CA MET A 51 17.36 -8.28 1.39
C MET A 51 17.81 -9.48 0.54
N SER A 52 19.01 -9.38 -0.02
CA SER A 52 19.70 -10.44 -0.73
C SER A 52 21.09 -10.67 -0.11
N THR A 53 21.76 -11.75 -0.51
CA THR A 53 23.17 -12.01 -0.12
C THR A 53 24.13 -10.93 -0.63
N GLN A 54 23.74 -10.14 -1.63
CA GLN A 54 24.52 -9.03 -2.19
C GLN A 54 24.10 -7.66 -1.63
N GLY A 55 23.22 -7.63 -0.62
CA GLY A 55 22.69 -6.41 -0.02
C GLY A 55 21.23 -6.15 -0.41
N GLN A 56 20.80 -4.89 -0.32
CA GLN A 56 19.43 -4.48 -0.65
C GLN A 56 19.25 -4.41 -2.16
N MET A 57 18.23 -5.09 -2.68
CA MET A 57 17.88 -5.08 -4.10
C MET A 57 16.49 -4.52 -4.29
N LEU A 58 16.35 -3.55 -5.19
CA LEU A 58 15.06 -3.04 -5.62
C LEU A 58 14.29 -4.16 -6.30
N HIS A 59 13.11 -4.49 -5.76
CA HIS A 59 12.26 -5.54 -6.29
C HIS A 59 11.08 -4.99 -7.07
N ILE A 60 10.43 -3.95 -6.54
CA ILE A 60 9.26 -3.31 -7.17
C ILE A 60 9.48 -1.80 -7.16
N ARG A 61 9.12 -1.17 -8.27
CA ARG A 61 8.90 0.27 -8.38
C ARG A 61 7.52 0.48 -9.01
N ALA A 62 6.68 1.28 -8.37
CA ALA A 62 5.30 1.51 -8.76
C ALA A 62 4.84 2.91 -8.33
N ASP A 63 3.71 3.36 -8.87
CA ASP A 63 3.07 4.59 -8.41
C ASP A 63 2.28 4.30 -7.13
N VAL A 64 2.26 5.24 -6.20
CA VAL A 64 1.60 5.01 -4.90
C VAL A 64 0.08 4.84 -5.05
N SER A 65 -0.50 5.37 -6.13
CA SER A 65 -1.92 5.18 -6.50
C SER A 65 -2.30 3.71 -6.71
N ASP A 66 -1.36 2.85 -7.09
CA ASP A 66 -1.61 1.42 -7.27
C ASP A 66 -1.91 0.72 -5.93
N TYR A 67 -1.56 1.38 -4.81
CA TYR A 67 -1.75 0.89 -3.45
C TYR A 67 -2.84 1.67 -2.70
N ALA A 68 -3.58 2.54 -3.39
CA ALA A 68 -4.64 3.33 -2.80
C ALA A 68 -5.73 2.42 -2.21
N LEU A 69 -6.17 2.71 -0.99
CA LEU A 69 -7.41 2.16 -0.47
C LEU A 69 -8.55 2.84 -1.21
N ASN A 70 -9.17 2.13 -2.17
CA ASN A 70 -10.41 2.61 -2.74
C ASN A 70 -11.46 2.62 -1.63
N GLU A 71 -11.99 3.81 -1.30
CA GLU A 71 -13.28 3.94 -0.63
C GLU A 71 -14.36 3.40 -1.57
N LYS A 72 -14.48 2.07 -1.67
CA LYS A 72 -15.79 1.50 -1.98
C LYS A 72 -16.63 1.77 -0.74
N SER A 73 -17.28 2.92 -0.77
CA SER A 73 -18.43 3.30 0.03
C SER A 73 -19.17 2.06 0.51
N ALA A 74 -19.30 1.95 1.83
CA ALA A 74 -20.24 1.08 2.52
C ALA A 74 -21.69 1.52 2.23
N ASP A 75 -22.06 1.56 0.96
CA ASP A 75 -23.37 1.97 0.49
C ASP A 75 -23.82 1.02 -0.64
N GLU A 76 -24.14 -0.20 -0.23
CA GLU A 76 -25.11 -1.07 -0.89
C GLU A 76 -25.60 -2.09 0.14
N SER A 77 -26.46 -1.63 1.05
CA SER A 77 -27.33 -2.53 1.81
C SER A 77 -28.42 -3.03 0.86
N PRO A 78 -28.59 -4.35 0.63
CA PRO A 78 -29.73 -4.84 -0.14
C PRO A 78 -30.96 -4.85 0.76
N THR A 79 -31.52 -3.68 1.04
CA THR A 79 -32.90 -3.58 1.55
C THR A 79 -33.81 -3.48 0.33
N THR A 80 -33.97 -4.57 -0.40
CA THR A 80 -35.16 -4.73 -1.24
C THR A 80 -36.15 -5.60 -0.47
N SER A 81 -36.99 -4.89 0.28
CA SER A 81 -38.37 -5.24 0.65
C SER A 81 -38.89 -6.49 -0.07
N LEU A 82 -39.02 -7.57 0.68
CA LEU A 82 -39.62 -8.83 0.24
C LEU A 82 -41.15 -8.80 0.32
N TRP A 83 -41.80 -7.64 0.22
CA TRP A 83 -43.25 -7.52 0.17
C TRP A 83 -43.68 -6.93 -1.18
N ALA A 84 -43.93 -7.83 -2.13
CA ALA A 84 -44.83 -7.57 -3.25
C ALA A 84 -45.79 -8.76 -3.32
N CYS A 85 -47.01 -8.47 -2.85
CA CYS A 85 -48.32 -9.12 -3.07
C CYS A 85 -48.40 -10.65 -3.21
#